data_AF-A0A7Z0PS19-F1
#
_entry.id   AF-A0A7Z0PS19-F1
#
_cell.length_a   1.000
_cell.length_b   1.000
_cell.length_c   1.000
_cell.angle_alpha   90.00
_cell.angle_beta   90.00
_cell.angle_gamma   90.00
#
_symmetry.space_group_name_H-M   'P 1'
#
loop_
_entity.id
_entity.type
_entity.pdbx_description
1 polymer ?
#
loop_
_entity_poly.entity_id
_entity_poly.type
_entity_poly.pdbx_seq_one_letter_code
_entity_poly.pdbx_strand_id
1 'polypeptide(L)'
;MSGGRGRSGRRGGSGSPCRDDQAQGERRGGVHDRWDSHGAQSPPGRVPGASADRRTPPWFHPGDSSAPRQGRPRTAGPAELPTGATASAAYQTVSGADLPGTTTTPDGEKTDYTYDSAGNTKSVAVTGTGGGNQTFDYNPATPPCGGFEGQRCKATTEMSSTKSVSIAFTYDAKGNLTKVTPPAPLGVTTYTYDDLGRPSTVRDGRGVTVIYEYDERDRVVKVDSSHYLAVSYAYDGNGNLVQRSGNTGVVGYAFDPLNRETVRTLQDGSQTRLTYRAAGNVGTRTAEKWSDHSQFTSLTVDGTTCSGQYGSTDRSERIRLGDTFFRNGPPGLSAKTTGGVDMSFNREPGGTLNSMPTGGKSYYYLTDAIGSVVALADDTGAKVNTYSYSPRGVTRAATTEQVPQPYRFAGGYRDPTGLYHYEARYYDPNIGRFNSPDPSGQEKSPYLYAEDDPVNRIDPSGLLSFGDVTGMGDWAMTGCSVVAAGYAGATTAAYS
;
A
#
# COMPACT_ATOMS: atom_id res chain seq x y z
N MET A 1 -34.88 -39.37 -29.75
CA MET A 1 -35.48 -38.69 -28.58
C MET A 1 -34.34 -38.25 -27.67
N SER A 2 -34.17 -36.93 -27.58
CA SER A 2 -33.18 -36.22 -26.78
C SER A 2 -33.60 -36.18 -25.30
N GLY A 3 -32.62 -36.02 -24.41
CA GLY A 3 -32.86 -35.83 -22.98
C GLY A 3 -31.57 -35.50 -22.23
N GLY A 4 -31.04 -34.31 -22.45
CA GLY A 4 -29.87 -33.79 -21.75
C GLY A 4 -30.16 -33.44 -20.29
N ARG A 5 -29.17 -33.60 -19.40
CA ARG A 5 -29.16 -33.01 -18.06
C ARG A 5 -27.99 -32.03 -17.97
N GLY A 6 -28.33 -30.76 -17.90
CA GLY A 6 -27.39 -29.66 -17.75
C GLY A 6 -26.77 -29.62 -16.36
N ARG A 7 -25.45 -29.43 -16.31
CA ARG A 7 -24.72 -28.96 -15.12
C ARG A 7 -24.74 -27.43 -15.14
N SER A 8 -25.40 -26.80 -14.18
CA SER A 8 -25.29 -25.36 -13.92
C SER A 8 -24.05 -25.09 -13.07
N GLY A 9 -22.93 -24.76 -13.72
CA GLY A 9 -21.79 -24.14 -13.05
C GLY A 9 -22.03 -22.65 -12.88
N ARG A 10 -22.37 -22.19 -11.67
CA ARG A 10 -22.28 -20.76 -11.32
C ARG A 10 -20.79 -20.39 -11.25
N ARG A 11 -20.29 -19.70 -12.27
CA ARG A 11 -19.03 -18.94 -12.19
C ARG A 11 -19.30 -17.70 -11.34
N GLY A 12 -18.70 -17.63 -10.15
CA GLY A 12 -18.54 -16.37 -9.43
C GLY A 12 -17.60 -15.49 -10.24
N GLY A 13 -18.12 -14.44 -10.87
CA GLY A 13 -17.31 -13.47 -11.59
C GLY A 13 -16.71 -12.49 -10.60
N SER A 14 -15.40 -12.53 -10.40
CA SER A 14 -14.64 -11.35 -9.96
C SER A 14 -14.72 -10.33 -11.09
N GLY A 15 -15.53 -9.27 -10.91
CA GLY A 15 -15.59 -8.18 -11.87
C GLY A 15 -14.22 -7.51 -11.99
N SER A 16 -13.62 -7.58 -13.18
CA SER A 16 -12.45 -6.75 -13.48
C SER A 16 -12.95 -5.30 -13.59
N PRO A 17 -12.38 -4.32 -12.88
CA PRO A 17 -12.87 -2.92 -12.84
C PRO A 17 -12.56 -2.14 -14.13
N CYS A 18 -12.06 -2.85 -15.14
CA CYS A 18 -11.89 -2.40 -16.51
C CYS A 18 -12.80 -3.27 -17.40
N ARG A 19 -14.11 -3.32 -17.13
CA ARG A 19 -15.09 -4.01 -18.00
C ARG A 19 -15.92 -2.98 -18.76
N ASP A 20 -16.07 -3.21 -20.06
CA ASP A 20 -17.05 -2.52 -20.90
C ASP A 20 -18.47 -2.94 -20.49
N ASP A 21 -19.24 -2.03 -19.89
CA ASP A 21 -20.70 -2.08 -19.96
C ASP A 21 -21.18 -1.39 -21.24
N GLN A 22 -20.94 -2.04 -22.38
CA GLN A 22 -21.60 -1.71 -23.65
C GLN A 22 -22.58 -2.83 -24.00
N ALA A 23 -23.78 -2.76 -23.43
CA ALA A 23 -24.97 -3.38 -24.02
C ALA A 23 -26.24 -2.78 -23.43
N GLN A 24 -26.81 -1.75 -24.09
CA GLN A 24 -28.24 -1.67 -24.37
C GLN A 24 -28.51 -0.76 -25.58
N GLY A 25 -29.17 -1.32 -26.60
CA GLY A 25 -29.98 -0.54 -27.55
C GLY A 25 -29.60 -0.62 -29.03
N GLU A 26 -29.74 -1.78 -29.67
CA GLU A 26 -30.02 -1.80 -31.11
C GLU A 26 -31.34 -1.07 -31.38
N ARG A 27 -31.36 -0.10 -32.31
CA ARG A 27 -32.36 -0.02 -33.40
C ARG A 27 -31.82 0.74 -34.63
N ARG A 28 -31.50 -0.06 -35.64
CA ARG A 28 -31.67 0.06 -37.11
C ARG A 28 -31.90 1.44 -37.78
N GLY A 29 -31.21 1.57 -38.93
CA GLY A 29 -31.56 2.39 -40.10
C GLY A 29 -30.63 3.60 -40.24
N GLY A 30 -29.90 3.84 -41.32
CA GLY A 30 -29.80 3.24 -42.63
C GLY A 30 -29.10 4.27 -43.55
N VAL A 31 -28.29 3.77 -44.49
CA VAL A 31 -28.13 4.27 -45.87
C VAL A 31 -27.41 5.62 -46.10
N HIS A 32 -26.27 5.53 -46.80
CA HIS A 32 -25.64 6.52 -47.72
C HIS A 32 -25.14 7.85 -47.08
N ASP A 33 -24.12 8.56 -47.56
CA ASP A 33 -23.38 8.55 -48.82
C ASP A 33 -21.98 9.20 -48.63
N ARG A 34 -21.20 9.06 -49.68
CA ARG A 34 -19.81 9.46 -49.94
C ARG A 34 -19.63 10.98 -50.15
N TRP A 35 -18.35 11.43 -50.23
CA TRP A 35 -17.79 12.73 -50.68
C TRP A 35 -17.51 13.78 -49.58
N ASP A 36 -16.55 14.69 -49.68
CA ASP A 36 -15.19 14.75 -50.23
C ASP A 36 -14.65 16.16 -49.86
N SER A 37 -13.35 16.27 -49.58
CA SER A 37 -12.47 17.39 -49.97
C SER A 37 -12.51 18.83 -49.37
N HIS A 38 -11.29 19.39 -49.35
CA HIS A 38 -10.82 20.79 -49.31
C HIS A 38 -10.64 21.46 -47.92
N GLY A 39 -9.50 22.06 -47.53
CA GLY A 39 -8.32 22.63 -48.23
C GLY A 39 -8.15 24.09 -47.75
N ALA A 40 -7.08 24.48 -47.02
CA ALA A 40 -5.92 25.29 -47.47
C ALA A 40 -5.13 25.77 -46.21
N GLN A 41 -3.81 25.54 -46.02
CA GLN A 41 -2.61 26.31 -46.45
C GLN A 41 -2.63 27.82 -46.11
N SER A 42 -1.92 28.33 -45.06
CA SER A 42 -0.49 28.78 -44.96
C SER A 42 -0.41 30.34 -44.85
N PRO A 43 0.70 31.06 -44.49
CA PRO A 43 1.90 30.85 -43.64
C PRO A 43 2.24 32.11 -42.71
N PRO A 44 3.44 32.22 -42.04
CA PRO A 44 3.70 33.13 -40.90
C PRO A 44 4.68 34.32 -41.14
N GLY A 45 4.82 35.23 -40.16
CA GLY A 45 5.75 36.40 -40.16
C GLY A 45 6.24 36.87 -38.76
N ARG A 46 7.42 37.52 -38.73
CA ARG A 46 8.39 37.80 -37.61
C ARG A 46 8.10 38.97 -36.62
N VAL A 47 8.56 38.79 -35.36
CA VAL A 47 9.35 39.60 -34.35
C VAL A 47 9.69 41.09 -34.69
N PRO A 48 9.64 42.12 -33.76
CA PRO A 48 10.66 42.43 -32.70
C PRO A 48 10.21 43.15 -31.38
N GLY A 49 11.14 43.24 -30.40
CA GLY A 49 10.91 43.53 -28.96
C GLY A 49 11.11 44.98 -28.44
N ALA A 50 11.18 45.14 -27.10
CA ALA A 50 11.57 46.38 -26.39
C ALA A 50 11.83 46.15 -24.87
N SER A 51 12.60 47.07 -24.27
CA SER A 51 13.21 47.15 -22.93
C SER A 51 12.42 47.95 -21.87
N ALA A 52 13.00 48.08 -20.65
CA ALA A 52 12.77 49.09 -19.57
C ALA A 52 11.81 48.65 -18.44
N ASP A 53 11.90 48.97 -17.13
CA ASP A 53 12.84 49.71 -16.25
C ASP A 53 12.40 49.47 -14.77
N ARG A 54 13.28 49.79 -13.82
CA ARG A 54 13.25 49.69 -12.34
C ARG A 54 12.04 50.32 -11.64
N ARG A 55 11.62 49.78 -10.49
CA ARG A 55 11.33 50.52 -9.21
C ARG A 55 11.44 49.62 -7.96
N THR A 56 12.10 50.14 -6.92
CA THR A 56 12.13 49.69 -5.50
C THR A 56 11.34 50.71 -4.63
N PRO A 57 11.30 50.60 -3.27
CA PRO A 57 10.44 49.82 -2.33
C PRO A 57 9.55 50.77 -1.45
N PRO A 58 8.90 50.34 -0.34
CA PRO A 58 9.49 50.60 1.01
C PRO A 58 9.10 49.68 2.21
N TRP A 59 10.10 49.41 3.06
CA TRP A 59 10.17 49.36 4.55
C TRP A 59 9.06 48.76 5.46
N PHE A 60 9.46 47.90 6.44
CA PHE A 60 9.30 48.13 7.90
C PHE A 60 10.22 47.23 8.77
N HIS A 61 10.69 47.79 9.89
CA HIS A 61 11.66 47.26 10.86
C HIS A 61 11.02 46.54 12.09
N PRO A 62 11.80 45.84 12.95
CA PRO A 62 11.34 44.84 13.94
C PRO A 62 11.18 45.38 15.39
N GLY A 63 10.45 44.66 16.25
CA GLY A 63 10.45 44.87 17.71
C GLY A 63 9.43 44.06 18.56
N ASP A 64 9.97 43.13 19.36
CA ASP A 64 9.66 42.70 20.76
C ASP A 64 8.33 42.05 21.28
N SER A 65 8.55 40.87 21.90
CA SER A 65 8.16 40.45 23.27
C SER A 65 6.88 39.61 23.59
N SER A 66 7.15 38.35 23.96
CA SER A 66 6.61 37.51 25.07
C SER A 66 5.11 37.46 25.46
N ALA A 67 4.47 36.28 25.31
CA ALA A 67 3.67 35.55 26.33
C ALA A 67 3.10 34.21 25.77
N PRO A 68 2.98 33.13 26.58
CA PRO A 68 2.55 31.80 26.10
C PRO A 68 1.01 31.70 26.03
N ARG A 69 0.46 31.32 24.87
CA ARG A 69 -0.98 31.02 24.74
C ARG A 69 -1.25 29.56 25.09
N GLN A 70 -2.09 29.36 26.10
CA GLN A 70 -2.62 28.05 26.49
C GLN A 70 -3.44 27.39 25.37
N GLY A 71 -3.36 26.06 25.33
CA GLY A 71 -3.86 25.20 24.26
C GLY A 71 -5.36 25.28 24.03
N ARG A 72 -5.73 25.50 22.77
CA ARG A 72 -7.00 25.03 22.22
C ARG A 72 -6.71 23.75 21.42
N PRO A 73 -7.55 22.71 21.50
CA PRO A 73 -7.42 21.54 20.64
C PRO A 73 -7.46 22.00 19.19
N ARG A 74 -6.45 21.60 18.41
CA ARG A 74 -6.41 21.87 16.97
C ARG A 74 -7.38 20.91 16.29
N THR A 75 -8.61 21.37 16.06
CA THR A 75 -9.53 20.71 15.13
C THR A 75 -9.00 20.94 13.71
N ALA A 76 -8.47 19.90 13.07
CA ALA A 76 -8.35 19.89 11.62
C ALA A 76 -9.77 19.92 11.02
N GLY A 77 -10.05 20.91 10.17
CA GLY A 77 -11.35 21.02 9.51
C GLY A 77 -11.57 19.87 8.52
N PRO A 78 -12.83 19.48 8.24
CA PRO A 78 -13.13 18.38 7.36
C PRO A 78 -12.65 18.65 5.92
N ALA A 79 -12.07 17.63 5.29
CA ALA A 79 -11.89 17.63 3.84
C ALA A 79 -13.25 17.26 3.20
N GLU A 80 -13.82 18.20 2.44
CA GLU A 80 -15.09 18.01 1.75
C GLU A 80 -14.81 17.38 0.37
N LEU A 81 -15.29 16.15 0.16
CA LEU A 81 -15.27 15.55 -1.17
C LEU A 81 -16.26 16.27 -2.09
N PRO A 82 -16.13 16.19 -3.42
CA PRO A 82 -17.09 16.74 -4.39
C PRO A 82 -18.54 16.25 -4.19
N THR A 83 -18.76 15.24 -3.35
CA THR A 83 -20.05 14.67 -2.95
C THR A 83 -20.67 15.33 -1.72
N GLY A 84 -19.99 16.28 -1.05
CA GLY A 84 -20.40 16.85 0.24
C GLY A 84 -20.12 15.95 1.46
N ALA A 85 -19.53 14.78 1.24
CA ALA A 85 -19.10 13.89 2.30
C ALA A 85 -17.84 14.42 2.99
N THR A 86 -17.81 14.38 4.33
CA THR A 86 -16.70 14.91 5.13
C THR A 86 -15.98 13.80 5.89
N ALA A 87 -14.67 13.73 5.75
CA ALA A 87 -13.81 12.96 6.64
C ALA A 87 -13.36 13.85 7.81
N SER A 88 -13.26 13.31 9.01
CA SER A 88 -12.79 14.07 10.18
C SER A 88 -11.98 13.21 11.15
N ALA A 89 -11.11 13.86 11.93
CA ALA A 89 -10.38 13.25 13.03
C ALA A 89 -10.43 14.17 14.26
N ALA A 90 -10.73 13.60 15.41
CA ALA A 90 -10.57 14.25 16.71
C ALA A 90 -9.32 13.67 17.40
N TYR A 91 -8.47 14.54 17.94
CA TYR A 91 -7.20 14.17 18.56
C TYR A 91 -7.26 14.25 20.09
N GLN A 92 -6.41 13.47 20.74
CA GLN A 92 -6.15 13.46 22.17
C GLN A 92 -4.64 13.48 22.40
N THR A 93 -4.17 14.17 23.43
CA THR A 93 -2.74 14.20 23.78
C THR A 93 -2.43 13.06 24.75
N VAL A 94 -1.56 12.13 24.35
CA VAL A 94 -1.10 10.99 25.17
C VAL A 94 0.42 10.98 25.15
N SER A 95 1.05 10.86 26.33
CA SER A 95 2.52 10.91 26.48
C SER A 95 3.18 12.12 25.77
N GLY A 96 2.48 13.26 25.74
CA GLY A 96 2.97 14.50 25.13
C GLY A 96 2.81 14.59 23.61
N ALA A 97 2.15 13.62 22.98
CA ALA A 97 1.97 13.59 21.54
C ALA A 97 0.49 13.46 21.15
N ASP A 98 0.10 14.10 20.04
CA ASP A 98 -1.30 14.18 19.61
C ASP A 98 -1.67 12.97 18.75
N LEU A 99 -2.45 12.07 19.35
CA LEU A 99 -2.93 10.83 18.72
C LEU A 99 -4.41 10.94 18.34
N PRO A 100 -4.87 10.30 17.26
CA PRO A 100 -6.28 10.29 16.92
C PRO A 100 -7.06 9.55 18.01
N GLY A 101 -8.06 10.21 18.60
CA GLY A 101 -9.02 9.56 19.51
C GLY A 101 -10.23 9.03 18.77
N THR A 102 -10.67 9.74 17.74
CA THR A 102 -11.79 9.32 16.90
C THR A 102 -11.53 9.71 15.45
N THR A 103 -11.86 8.85 14.51
CA THR A 103 -11.94 9.19 13.08
C THR A 103 -13.31 8.88 12.52
N THR A 104 -13.78 9.70 11.60
CA THR A 104 -15.01 9.47 10.83
C THR A 104 -14.65 9.47 9.34
N THR A 105 -14.99 8.41 8.64
CA THR A 105 -14.79 8.28 7.19
C THR A 105 -15.84 9.09 6.43
N PRO A 106 -15.64 9.36 5.12
CA PRO A 106 -16.67 9.99 4.29
C PRO A 106 -18.01 9.23 4.26
N ASP A 107 -17.99 7.92 4.54
CA ASP A 107 -19.19 7.08 4.61
C ASP A 107 -19.88 7.14 5.98
N GLY A 108 -19.38 7.99 6.90
CA GLY A 108 -19.92 8.15 8.25
C GLY A 108 -19.51 7.04 9.22
N GLU A 109 -18.64 6.12 8.81
CA GLU A 109 -18.11 5.06 9.68
C GLU A 109 -17.15 5.67 10.70
N LYS A 110 -17.39 5.38 11.97
CA LYS A 110 -16.65 5.98 13.08
C LYS A 110 -15.75 4.93 13.73
N THR A 111 -14.49 5.29 13.95
CA THR A 111 -13.52 4.47 14.65
C THR A 111 -12.98 5.24 15.86
N ASP A 112 -13.11 4.65 17.04
CA ASP A 112 -12.59 5.18 18.29
C ASP A 112 -11.32 4.42 18.71
N TYR A 113 -10.32 5.16 19.20
CA TYR A 113 -9.02 4.64 19.60
C TYR A 113 -8.73 4.96 21.07
N THR A 114 -8.18 3.98 21.79
CA THR A 114 -7.65 4.21 23.14
C THR A 114 -6.18 3.82 23.19
N TYR A 115 -5.45 4.41 24.15
CA TYR A 115 -4.01 4.25 24.30
C TYR A 115 -3.65 3.93 25.74
N ASP A 116 -2.50 3.30 25.94
CA ASP A 116 -1.87 3.23 27.27
C ASP A 116 -1.13 4.53 27.61
N SER A 117 -0.48 4.57 28.77
CA SER A 117 0.26 5.77 29.23
C SER A 117 1.51 6.09 28.40
N ALA A 118 2.04 5.13 27.65
CA ALA A 118 3.18 5.32 26.75
C ALA A 118 2.75 5.74 25.33
N GLY A 119 1.44 5.72 25.03
CA GLY A 119 0.90 6.05 23.72
C GLY A 119 0.68 4.84 22.81
N ASN A 120 0.87 3.61 23.29
CA ASN A 120 0.60 2.42 22.49
C ASN A 120 -0.92 2.22 22.35
N THR A 121 -1.39 1.91 21.14
CA THR A 121 -2.82 1.66 20.88
C THR A 121 -3.33 0.46 21.67
N LYS A 122 -4.25 0.68 22.62
CA LYS A 122 -4.85 -0.36 23.47
C LYS A 122 -6.12 -0.95 22.88
N SER A 123 -6.93 -0.14 22.19
CA SER A 123 -8.12 -0.64 21.50
C SER A 123 -8.45 0.18 20.26
N VAL A 124 -9.08 -0.49 19.30
CA VAL A 124 -9.76 0.10 18.14
C VAL A 124 -11.21 -0.35 18.21
N ALA A 125 -12.16 0.58 18.22
CA ALA A 125 -13.58 0.27 18.24
C ALA A 125 -14.25 0.86 17.01
N VAL A 126 -14.72 0.01 16.11
CA VAL A 126 -15.43 0.43 14.90
C VAL A 126 -16.93 0.43 15.21
N THR A 127 -17.58 1.56 14.98
CA THR A 127 -19.02 1.74 15.19
C THR A 127 -19.71 2.09 13.89
N GLY A 128 -20.87 1.46 13.64
CA GLY A 128 -21.61 1.56 12.38
C GLY A 128 -21.91 0.17 11.80
N THR A 129 -21.82 0.03 10.48
CA THR A 129 -21.95 -1.25 9.77
C THR A 129 -20.68 -2.10 9.82
N GLY A 130 -19.57 -1.52 10.29
CA GLY A 130 -18.29 -2.21 10.41
C GLY A 130 -18.12 -2.95 11.73
N GLY A 131 -17.87 -4.25 11.63
CA GLY A 131 -17.19 -4.97 12.71
C GLY A 131 -15.73 -4.55 12.81
N GLY A 132 -14.99 -5.10 13.77
CA GLY A 132 -13.54 -4.94 13.87
C GLY A 132 -13.11 -4.29 15.16
N ASN A 133 -13.81 -4.58 16.26
CA ASN A 133 -13.31 -4.17 17.56
C ASN A 133 -12.04 -4.97 17.86
N GLN A 134 -10.95 -4.28 18.17
CA GLN A 134 -9.68 -4.89 18.51
C GLN A 134 -9.19 -4.42 19.86
N THR A 135 -8.54 -5.34 20.57
CA THR A 135 -7.78 -5.04 21.78
C THR A 135 -6.36 -5.58 21.64
N PHE A 136 -5.42 -4.87 22.26
CA PHE A 136 -4.00 -5.20 22.19
C PHE A 136 -3.42 -5.36 23.57
N ASP A 137 -2.70 -6.47 23.77
CA ASP A 137 -1.93 -6.73 24.99
C ASP A 137 -0.45 -6.47 24.68
N TYR A 138 0.20 -5.64 25.50
CA TYR A 138 1.62 -5.31 25.39
C TYR A 138 2.39 -5.89 26.58
N ASN A 139 3.69 -6.14 26.38
CA ASN A 139 4.61 -6.47 27.46
C ASN A 139 4.60 -5.34 28.52
N PRO A 140 4.33 -5.65 29.79
CA PRO A 140 4.65 -4.75 30.88
C PRO A 140 6.17 -4.79 31.18
N ALA A 141 6.62 -4.02 32.17
CA ALA A 141 8.01 -3.98 32.65
C ALA A 141 8.66 -5.36 32.91
N THR A 142 7.86 -6.40 33.21
CA THR A 142 8.31 -7.81 33.22
C THR A 142 7.69 -8.53 32.01
N PRO A 143 8.41 -8.69 30.89
CA PRO A 143 7.84 -9.14 29.60
C PRO A 143 7.43 -10.62 29.57
N PRO A 144 6.13 -10.99 29.63
CA PRO A 144 5.70 -12.39 29.60
C PRO A 144 5.83 -13.04 28.22
N CYS A 145 5.86 -12.25 27.13
CA CYS A 145 6.07 -12.78 25.79
C CYS A 145 7.52 -12.68 25.31
N GLY A 146 8.47 -12.43 26.22
CA GLY A 146 9.88 -12.17 25.91
C GLY A 146 10.11 -10.74 25.41
N GLY A 147 11.36 -10.39 25.08
CA GLY A 147 11.69 -9.06 24.56
C GLY A 147 11.61 -7.94 25.60
N PHE A 148 11.10 -6.79 25.18
CA PHE A 148 11.08 -5.54 25.94
C PHE A 148 9.66 -5.09 26.31
N GLU A 149 9.55 -4.23 27.32
CA GLU A 149 8.32 -3.52 27.67
C GLU A 149 7.77 -2.76 26.44
N GLY A 150 6.44 -2.72 26.30
CA GLY A 150 5.77 -2.03 25.20
C GLY A 150 5.69 -2.83 23.89
N GLN A 151 6.36 -3.98 23.77
CA GLN A 151 6.17 -4.84 22.59
C GLN A 151 4.82 -5.57 22.64
N ARG A 152 4.09 -5.59 21.52
CA ARG A 152 2.76 -6.21 21.43
C ARG A 152 2.86 -7.73 21.59
N CYS A 153 2.25 -8.29 22.63
CA CYS A 153 2.16 -9.74 22.83
C CYS A 153 0.97 -10.37 22.11
N LYS A 154 -0.14 -9.64 21.96
CA LYS A 154 -1.37 -10.20 21.41
C LYS A 154 -2.25 -9.12 20.80
N ALA A 155 -2.91 -9.46 19.70
CA ALA A 155 -4.06 -8.71 19.18
C ALA A 155 -5.28 -9.63 19.19
N THR A 156 -6.40 -9.14 19.71
CA THR A 156 -7.67 -9.86 19.75
C THR A 156 -8.70 -9.09 18.96
N THR A 157 -9.26 -9.71 17.93
CA THR A 157 -10.34 -9.15 17.11
C THR A 157 -11.66 -9.76 17.54
N GLU A 158 -12.59 -8.93 17.98
CA GLU A 158 -13.98 -9.28 18.26
C GLU A 158 -14.80 -9.15 16.97
N MET A 159 -15.36 -10.29 16.55
CA MET A 159 -16.19 -10.39 15.34
C MET A 159 -17.67 -10.25 15.68
N SER A 160 -18.03 -10.61 16.92
CA SER A 160 -19.33 -10.36 17.54
C SER A 160 -19.17 -10.35 19.06
N SER A 161 -20.23 -10.06 19.81
CA SER A 161 -20.25 -10.11 21.28
C SER A 161 -19.90 -11.48 21.88
N THR A 162 -19.91 -12.55 21.08
CA THR A 162 -19.63 -13.92 21.55
C THR A 162 -18.49 -14.60 20.79
N LYS A 163 -17.88 -13.93 19.82
CA LYS A 163 -16.85 -14.51 18.95
C LYS A 163 -15.68 -13.56 18.79
N SER A 164 -14.50 -14.07 19.12
CA SER A 164 -13.23 -13.39 18.87
C SER A 164 -12.17 -14.37 18.35
N VAL A 165 -11.18 -13.82 17.67
CA VAL A 165 -9.95 -14.51 17.28
C VAL A 165 -8.77 -13.70 17.78
N SER A 166 -7.66 -14.37 18.08
CA SER A 166 -6.45 -13.70 18.50
C SER A 166 -5.24 -14.20 17.73
N ILE A 167 -4.30 -13.29 17.53
CA ILE A 167 -2.94 -13.56 17.08
C ILE A 167 -1.97 -13.16 18.20
N ALA A 168 -0.99 -14.01 18.49
CA ALA A 168 -0.02 -13.78 19.55
C ALA A 168 1.42 -13.76 19.01
N PHE A 169 2.27 -12.99 19.66
CA PHE A 169 3.65 -12.71 19.27
C PHE A 169 4.58 -13.05 20.44
N THR A 170 5.75 -13.61 20.16
CA THR A 170 6.81 -13.78 21.16
C THR A 170 8.15 -13.29 20.62
N TYR A 171 9.01 -12.84 21.53
CA TYR A 171 10.25 -12.16 21.20
C TYR A 171 11.46 -12.83 21.87
N ASP A 172 12.64 -12.67 21.27
CA ASP A 172 13.91 -13.00 21.94
C ASP A 172 14.35 -11.88 22.89
N ALA A 173 15.46 -12.07 23.61
CA ALA A 173 16.00 -11.08 24.54
C ALA A 173 16.57 -9.82 23.85
N LYS A 174 16.75 -9.83 22.52
CA LYS A 174 17.15 -8.67 21.72
C LYS A 174 15.93 -7.91 21.17
N GLY A 175 14.70 -8.40 21.44
CA GLY A 175 13.46 -7.79 20.97
C GLY A 175 13.00 -8.26 19.59
N ASN A 176 13.68 -9.23 18.97
CA ASN A 176 13.29 -9.75 17.66
C ASN A 176 12.11 -10.73 17.76
N LEU A 177 11.19 -10.69 16.80
CA LEU A 177 10.01 -11.56 16.77
C LEU A 177 10.37 -13.01 16.47
N THR A 178 10.31 -13.91 17.45
CA THR A 178 10.64 -15.33 17.25
C THR A 178 9.46 -16.18 16.83
N LYS A 179 8.23 -15.76 17.13
CA LYS A 179 7.03 -16.57 16.88
C LYS A 179 5.80 -15.72 16.64
N VAL A 180 5.01 -16.10 15.64
CA VAL A 180 3.64 -15.66 15.43
C VAL A 180 2.72 -16.88 15.59
N THR A 181 1.79 -16.79 16.52
CA THR A 181 0.75 -17.81 16.75
C THR A 181 -0.58 -17.26 16.25
N PRO A 182 -0.95 -17.54 15.00
CA PRO A 182 -2.26 -17.15 14.47
C PRO A 182 -3.38 -18.04 15.06
N PRO A 183 -4.66 -17.66 14.90
CA PRO A 183 -5.76 -18.50 15.30
C PRO A 183 -5.79 -19.78 14.44
N ALA A 184 -6.17 -20.90 15.06
CA ALA A 184 -6.36 -22.18 14.37
C ALA A 184 -7.36 -22.06 13.20
N PRO A 185 -7.23 -22.88 12.13
CA PRO A 185 -6.21 -23.91 11.91
C PRO A 185 -4.90 -23.41 11.28
N LEU A 186 -4.61 -22.10 11.25
CA LEU A 186 -3.31 -21.65 10.74
C LEU A 186 -2.21 -22.15 11.69
N GLY A 187 -1.13 -22.70 11.14
CA GLY A 187 0.02 -23.09 11.93
C GLY A 187 0.84 -21.88 12.39
N VAL A 188 1.70 -22.13 13.36
CA VAL A 188 2.65 -21.15 13.89
C VAL A 188 3.71 -20.81 12.85
N THR A 189 4.02 -19.52 12.72
CA THR A 189 5.23 -19.06 12.03
C THR A 189 6.34 -18.81 13.05
N THR A 190 7.56 -19.28 12.78
CA THR A 190 8.73 -19.07 13.63
C THR A 190 9.88 -18.43 12.86
N TYR A 191 10.67 -17.64 13.54
CA TYR A 191 11.79 -16.90 12.99
C TYR A 191 13.06 -17.22 13.78
N THR A 192 14.18 -17.26 13.09
CA THR A 192 15.51 -17.17 13.70
C THR A 192 16.26 -16.04 13.04
N TYR A 193 17.29 -15.55 13.72
CA TYR A 193 18.02 -14.34 13.34
C TYR A 193 19.51 -14.62 13.30
N ASP A 194 20.22 -13.92 12.41
CA ASP A 194 21.67 -13.84 12.47
C ASP A 194 22.13 -12.86 13.57
N ASP A 195 23.45 -12.69 13.71
CA ASP A 195 24.02 -11.84 14.75
C ASP A 195 23.65 -10.35 14.61
N LEU A 196 23.31 -9.91 13.39
CA LEU A 196 22.88 -8.55 13.08
C LEU A 196 21.36 -8.35 13.27
N GLY A 197 20.63 -9.40 13.67
CA GLY A 197 19.17 -9.31 13.87
C GLY A 197 18.36 -9.41 12.59
N ARG A 198 18.94 -9.88 11.48
CA ARG A 198 18.23 -10.12 10.21
C ARG A 198 17.67 -11.55 10.22
N PRO A 199 16.43 -11.81 9.74
CA PRO A 199 15.87 -13.16 9.72
C PRO A 199 16.74 -14.14 8.93
N SER A 200 17.38 -15.08 9.63
CA SER A 200 18.15 -16.15 8.99
C SER A 200 17.22 -17.24 8.47
N THR A 201 16.19 -17.60 9.24
CA THR A 201 15.19 -18.60 8.82
C THR A 201 13.78 -18.16 9.18
N VAL A 202 12.84 -18.42 8.27
CA VAL A 202 11.40 -18.30 8.53
C VAL A 202 10.75 -19.64 8.24
N ARG A 203 10.14 -20.25 9.26
CA ARG A 203 9.29 -21.43 9.08
C ARG A 203 7.85 -21.03 9.21
N ASP A 204 7.08 -21.15 8.13
CA ASP A 204 5.69 -20.73 8.10
C ASP A 204 4.73 -21.74 8.75
N GLY A 205 3.47 -21.35 8.91
CA GLY A 205 2.41 -22.19 9.48
C GLY A 205 2.09 -23.47 8.70
N ARG A 206 2.67 -23.67 7.51
CA ARG A 206 2.55 -24.92 6.72
C ARG A 206 3.75 -25.84 6.93
N GLY A 207 4.75 -25.39 7.70
CA GLY A 207 6.01 -26.09 7.92
C GLY A 207 7.05 -25.85 6.84
N VAL A 208 6.79 -24.95 5.88
CA VAL A 208 7.78 -24.58 4.86
C VAL A 208 8.83 -23.71 5.54
N THR A 209 10.08 -24.13 5.47
CA THR A 209 11.22 -23.35 5.97
C THR A 209 11.83 -22.60 4.81
N VAL A 210 12.11 -21.32 5.01
CA VAL A 210 12.81 -20.43 4.09
C VAL A 210 14.07 -19.95 4.81
N ILE A 211 15.22 -20.03 4.16
CA ILE A 211 16.51 -19.62 4.68
C ILE A 211 17.00 -18.46 3.83
N TYR A 212 17.47 -17.40 4.48
CA TYR A 212 17.98 -16.20 3.85
C TYR A 212 19.49 -16.10 4.05
N GLU A 213 20.19 -15.76 2.99
CA GLU A 213 21.60 -15.36 3.03
C GLU A 213 21.71 -13.93 2.52
N TYR A 214 22.57 -13.15 3.17
CA TYR A 214 22.72 -11.72 2.96
C TYR A 214 24.15 -11.37 2.54
N ASP A 215 24.31 -10.27 1.81
CA ASP A 215 25.61 -9.64 1.61
C ASP A 215 25.98 -8.67 2.74
N GLU A 216 27.15 -8.03 2.61
CA GLU A 216 27.68 -7.04 3.56
C GLU A 216 26.89 -5.72 3.59
N ARG A 217 25.91 -5.54 2.70
CA ARG A 217 25.00 -4.39 2.67
C ARG A 217 23.58 -4.75 3.11
N ASP A 218 23.43 -5.87 3.82
CA ASP A 218 22.15 -6.40 4.33
C ASP A 218 21.15 -6.83 3.24
N ARG A 219 21.59 -6.96 1.97
CA ARG A 219 20.69 -7.37 0.88
C ARG A 219 20.65 -8.87 0.75
N VAL A 220 19.46 -9.42 0.51
CA VAL A 220 19.26 -10.86 0.28
C VAL A 220 19.94 -11.30 -1.02
N VAL A 221 20.94 -12.17 -0.92
CA VAL A 221 21.65 -12.78 -2.07
C VAL A 221 21.20 -14.20 -2.37
N LYS A 222 20.60 -14.89 -1.40
CA LYS A 222 20.02 -16.22 -1.62
C LYS A 222 18.82 -16.47 -0.72
N VAL A 223 17.83 -17.15 -1.29
CA VAL A 223 16.64 -17.64 -0.61
C VAL A 223 16.54 -19.13 -0.91
N ASP A 224 16.80 -19.95 0.10
CA ASP A 224 16.60 -21.40 0.04
C ASP A 224 15.26 -21.76 0.69
N SER A 225 14.60 -22.82 0.24
CA SER A 225 13.37 -23.27 0.85
C SER A 225 13.26 -24.78 0.88
N SER A 226 12.71 -25.34 1.98
CA SER A 226 12.47 -26.78 2.09
C SER A 226 11.51 -27.33 1.02
N HIS A 227 10.72 -26.47 0.38
CA HIS A 227 9.75 -26.85 -0.67
C HIS A 227 10.11 -26.33 -2.06
N TYR A 228 11.06 -25.39 -2.17
CA TYR A 228 11.42 -24.76 -3.44
C TYR A 228 12.94 -24.68 -3.55
N LEU A 229 13.45 -25.02 -4.73
CA LEU A 229 14.88 -24.88 -5.01
C LEU A 229 15.35 -23.43 -4.82
N ALA A 230 16.59 -23.29 -4.37
CA ALA A 230 17.17 -22.01 -4.04
C ALA A 230 17.11 -21.01 -5.19
N VAL A 231 16.88 -19.74 -4.83
CA VAL A 231 16.93 -18.59 -5.74
C VAL A 231 18.05 -17.67 -5.27
N SER A 232 18.94 -17.30 -6.18
CA SER A 232 20.05 -16.37 -5.93
C SER A 232 19.84 -15.05 -6.66
N TYR A 233 20.40 -14.00 -6.08
CA TYR A 233 20.27 -12.62 -6.53
C TYR A 233 21.65 -11.97 -6.60
N ALA A 234 21.94 -11.27 -7.70
CA ALA A 234 23.16 -10.49 -7.86
C ALA A 234 22.81 -9.03 -8.11
N TYR A 235 23.60 -8.12 -7.54
CA TYR A 235 23.36 -6.69 -7.56
C TYR A 235 24.57 -5.92 -8.12
N ASP A 236 24.33 -4.78 -8.75
CA ASP A 236 25.39 -3.82 -9.09
C ASP A 236 25.81 -2.96 -7.88
N GLY A 237 26.79 -2.07 -8.11
CA GLY A 237 27.31 -1.16 -7.09
C GLY A 237 26.32 -0.07 -6.63
N ASN A 238 25.27 0.19 -7.42
CA ASN A 238 24.23 1.17 -7.10
C ASN A 238 23.05 0.55 -6.34
N GLY A 239 23.06 -0.77 -6.12
CA GLY A 239 21.99 -1.47 -5.46
C GLY A 239 21.10 -2.29 -6.38
N ASN A 240 21.15 -2.08 -7.70
CA ASN A 240 20.14 -2.66 -8.59
C ASN A 240 20.36 -4.16 -8.80
N LEU A 241 19.28 -4.94 -8.75
CA LEU A 241 19.29 -6.36 -9.08
C LEU A 241 19.63 -6.59 -10.56
N VAL A 242 20.82 -7.08 -10.87
CA VAL A 242 21.26 -7.38 -12.26
C VAL A 242 20.98 -8.81 -12.69
N GLN A 243 20.80 -9.73 -11.74
CA GLN A 243 20.53 -11.13 -12.06
C GLN A 243 19.71 -11.83 -10.98
N ARG A 244 18.74 -12.64 -11.42
CA ARG A 244 18.05 -13.63 -10.60
C ARG A 244 18.27 -15.02 -11.19
N SER A 245 18.84 -15.92 -10.43
CA SER A 245 19.05 -17.32 -10.81
C SER A 245 18.16 -18.23 -9.96
N GLY A 246 17.43 -19.15 -10.58
CA GLY A 246 16.71 -20.19 -9.86
C GLY A 246 16.48 -21.41 -10.75
N ASN A 247 15.71 -22.38 -10.26
CA ASN A 247 15.47 -23.61 -11.02
C ASN A 247 14.71 -23.40 -12.34
N THR A 248 13.99 -22.28 -12.49
CA THR A 248 13.30 -21.95 -13.74
C THR A 248 14.23 -21.30 -14.77
N GLY A 249 15.53 -21.14 -14.45
CA GLY A 249 16.53 -20.48 -15.27
C GLY A 249 16.97 -19.12 -14.72
N VAL A 250 17.73 -18.40 -15.54
CA VAL A 250 18.33 -17.10 -15.19
C VAL A 250 17.52 -15.98 -15.83
N VAL A 251 17.24 -14.94 -15.06
CA VAL A 251 16.68 -13.67 -15.55
C VAL A 251 17.71 -12.58 -15.33
N GLY A 252 18.05 -11.84 -16.39
CA GLY A 252 19.00 -10.74 -16.35
C GLY A 252 18.30 -9.38 -16.47
N TYR A 253 18.87 -8.37 -15.81
CA TYR A 253 18.35 -7.00 -15.81
C TYR A 253 19.47 -6.02 -16.12
N ALA A 254 19.21 -5.06 -17.01
CA ALA A 254 20.13 -3.98 -17.35
C ALA A 254 19.53 -2.64 -16.91
N PHE A 255 20.37 -1.71 -16.47
CA PHE A 255 19.97 -0.40 -15.97
C PHE A 255 20.67 0.73 -16.73
N ASP A 256 20.01 1.89 -16.80
CA ASP A 256 20.67 3.13 -17.23
C ASP A 256 21.37 3.85 -16.06
N PRO A 257 22.13 4.92 -16.32
CA PRO A 257 22.82 5.67 -15.26
C PRO A 257 21.91 6.33 -14.20
N LEU A 258 20.59 6.35 -14.42
CA LEU A 258 19.59 6.85 -13.46
C LEU A 258 18.94 5.70 -12.67
N ASN A 259 19.54 4.50 -12.67
CA ASN A 259 19.05 3.29 -11.99
C ASN A 259 17.69 2.79 -12.51
N ARG A 260 17.36 3.07 -13.77
CA ARG A 260 16.11 2.64 -14.40
C ARG A 260 16.33 1.37 -15.22
N GLU A 261 15.51 0.34 -15.02
CA GLU A 261 15.61 -0.95 -15.74
C GLU A 261 15.34 -0.75 -17.23
N THR A 262 16.34 -0.89 -18.10
CA THR A 262 16.18 -0.72 -19.56
C THR A 262 15.86 -2.01 -20.29
N VAL A 263 16.37 -3.14 -19.81
CA VAL A 263 16.20 -4.45 -20.46
C VAL A 263 16.03 -5.54 -19.41
N ARG A 264 15.02 -6.37 -19.58
CA ARG A 264 14.88 -7.67 -18.93
C ARG A 264 15.13 -8.77 -19.94
N THR A 265 15.99 -9.72 -19.60
CA THR A 265 16.20 -10.95 -20.39
C THR A 265 15.60 -12.12 -19.61
N LEU A 266 14.57 -12.75 -20.16
CA LEU A 266 13.88 -13.90 -19.56
C LEU A 266 14.67 -15.20 -19.77
N GLN A 267 14.20 -16.29 -19.16
CA GLN A 267 14.96 -17.54 -19.10
C GLN A 267 15.09 -18.24 -20.46
N ASP A 268 14.18 -17.95 -21.39
CA ASP A 268 14.21 -18.40 -22.78
C ASP A 268 15.06 -17.49 -23.69
N GLY A 269 15.71 -16.47 -23.12
CA GLY A 269 16.49 -15.47 -23.85
C GLY A 269 15.67 -14.34 -24.46
N SER A 270 14.33 -14.39 -24.38
CA SER A 270 13.48 -13.30 -24.84
C SER A 270 13.71 -12.03 -24.02
N GLN A 271 13.52 -10.87 -24.64
CA GLN A 271 13.78 -9.59 -23.99
C GLN A 271 12.53 -8.72 -23.88
N THR A 272 12.33 -8.14 -22.70
CA THR A 272 11.43 -6.99 -22.51
C THR A 272 12.30 -5.73 -22.43
N ARG A 273 12.11 -4.77 -23.33
CA ARG A 273 12.83 -3.49 -23.32
C ARG A 273 11.94 -2.41 -22.77
N LEU A 274 12.30 -1.82 -21.65
CA LEU A 274 11.56 -0.73 -21.03
C LEU A 274 12.11 0.60 -21.53
N THR A 275 11.19 1.47 -21.95
CA THR A 275 11.47 2.88 -22.23
C THR A 275 11.00 3.71 -21.04
N TYR A 276 11.54 4.90 -20.87
CA TYR A 276 11.13 5.83 -19.82
C TYR A 276 10.69 7.14 -20.42
N ARG A 277 9.65 7.74 -19.84
CA ARG A 277 9.23 9.11 -20.17
C ARG A 277 10.18 10.12 -19.53
N ALA A 278 10.10 11.38 -19.94
CA ALA A 278 10.90 12.47 -19.37
C ALA A 278 10.75 12.58 -17.83
N ALA A 279 9.56 12.27 -17.31
CA ALA A 279 9.27 12.22 -15.87
C ALA A 279 9.78 10.95 -15.14
N GLY A 280 10.51 10.05 -15.81
CA GLY A 280 11.09 8.85 -15.18
C GLY A 280 10.12 7.67 -15.00
N ASN A 281 8.88 7.78 -15.46
CA ASN A 281 7.91 6.68 -15.42
C ASN A 281 8.15 5.66 -16.55
N VAL A 282 7.93 4.37 -16.28
CA VAL A 282 8.02 3.28 -17.26
C VAL A 282 7.03 3.51 -18.43
N GLY A 283 7.51 3.39 -19.66
CA GLY A 283 6.80 3.64 -20.91
C GLY A 283 6.30 2.39 -21.65
N THR A 284 6.66 1.19 -21.20
CA THR A 284 6.24 -0.09 -21.81
C THR A 284 4.85 -0.56 -21.46
N ARG A 285 4.20 0.08 -20.48
CA ARG A 285 2.78 -0.16 -20.21
C ARG A 285 1.99 0.60 -21.28
N THR A 286 1.41 -0.14 -22.21
CA THR A 286 0.73 0.42 -23.37
C THR A 286 -0.42 1.31 -22.95
N ALA A 287 -0.56 2.46 -23.62
CA ALA A 287 -1.65 3.43 -23.45
C ALA A 287 -1.80 4.03 -22.04
N GLU A 288 -0.75 3.99 -21.22
CA GLU A 288 -0.71 4.76 -19.99
C GLU A 288 -0.66 6.27 -20.24
N LYS A 289 -1.48 7.04 -19.51
CA LYS A 289 -1.39 8.50 -19.46
C LYS A 289 -1.11 8.95 -18.03
N TRP A 290 -0.38 10.04 -17.92
CA TRP A 290 0.07 10.62 -16.67
C TRP A 290 -0.24 12.11 -16.64
N SER A 291 -0.50 12.66 -15.46
CA SER A 291 -0.53 14.11 -15.24
C SER A 291 0.89 14.66 -15.09
N ASP A 292 1.02 15.99 -15.11
CA ASP A 292 2.29 16.69 -14.84
C ASP A 292 2.78 16.47 -13.39
N HIS A 293 1.89 16.05 -12.50
CA HIS A 293 2.20 15.66 -11.12
C HIS A 293 2.64 14.19 -10.99
N SER A 294 2.97 13.52 -12.09
CA SER A 294 3.31 12.09 -12.11
C SER A 294 2.21 11.20 -11.54
N GLN A 295 0.94 11.62 -11.65
CA GLN A 295 -0.20 10.80 -11.26
C GLN A 295 -0.77 10.08 -12.48
N PHE A 296 -1.33 8.90 -12.23
CA PHE A 296 -1.79 8.03 -13.29
C PHE A 296 -3.20 8.39 -13.80
N THR A 297 -3.35 8.91 -15.01
CA THR A 297 -4.65 9.38 -15.51
C THR A 297 -5.39 8.39 -16.41
N SER A 298 -4.73 7.36 -16.96
CA SER A 298 -5.38 6.34 -17.79
C SER A 298 -4.50 5.11 -17.99
N LEU A 299 -5.04 3.89 -17.90
CA LEU A 299 -4.39 2.61 -18.25
C LEU A 299 -5.16 1.88 -19.32
N THR A 300 -4.50 1.10 -20.17
CA THR A 300 -5.20 0.01 -20.87
C THR A 300 -4.72 -1.34 -20.37
N VAL A 301 -5.63 -2.17 -19.85
CA VAL A 301 -5.38 -3.56 -19.41
C VAL A 301 -6.27 -4.47 -20.25
N ASP A 302 -5.68 -5.49 -20.89
CA ASP A 302 -6.40 -6.46 -21.72
C ASP A 302 -7.35 -5.84 -22.76
N GLY A 303 -6.95 -4.68 -23.32
CA GLY A 303 -7.74 -3.94 -24.30
C GLY A 303 -8.75 -2.94 -23.72
N THR A 304 -8.95 -2.89 -22.40
CA THR A 304 -9.89 -1.96 -21.76
C THR A 304 -9.19 -0.79 -21.09
N THR A 305 -9.69 0.43 -21.33
CA THR A 305 -9.12 1.66 -20.77
C THR A 305 -9.74 2.02 -19.42
N CYS A 306 -8.91 2.14 -18.38
CA CYS A 306 -9.29 2.51 -17.03
C CYS A 306 -8.74 3.91 -16.71
N SER A 307 -9.61 4.92 -16.72
CA SER A 307 -9.24 6.32 -16.39
C SER A 307 -9.03 6.50 -14.89
N GLY A 308 -7.95 7.18 -14.50
CA GLY A 308 -7.58 7.49 -13.13
C GLY A 308 -7.84 8.96 -12.76
N GLN A 309 -8.22 9.21 -11.51
CA GLN A 309 -8.39 10.56 -10.94
C GLN A 309 -7.86 10.60 -9.50
N TYR A 310 -7.34 11.76 -9.08
CA TYR A 310 -6.76 12.01 -7.76
C TYR A 310 -7.36 13.27 -7.15
N GLY A 311 -7.55 13.27 -5.83
CA GLY A 311 -8.03 14.41 -5.05
C GLY A 311 -6.90 15.35 -4.60
N SER A 312 -5.68 14.84 -4.52
CA SER A 312 -4.48 15.60 -4.19
C SER A 312 -3.64 15.89 -5.44
N THR A 313 -2.60 16.71 -5.30
CA THR A 313 -1.53 16.87 -6.31
C THR A 313 -0.40 15.86 -6.12
N ASP A 314 -0.36 15.15 -4.98
CA ASP A 314 0.46 13.95 -4.79
C ASP A 314 -0.32 12.68 -5.22
N ARG A 315 0.26 11.50 -5.05
CA ARG A 315 -0.38 10.23 -5.45
C ARG A 315 -1.19 9.55 -4.33
N SER A 316 -1.21 10.14 -3.13
CA SER A 316 -1.79 9.51 -1.93
C SER A 316 -3.32 9.40 -2.00
N GLU A 317 -4.01 10.37 -2.61
CA GLU A 317 -5.47 10.42 -2.64
C GLU A 317 -6.04 10.04 -4.02
N ARG A 318 -5.83 8.80 -4.47
CA ARG A 318 -6.55 8.28 -5.64
C ARG A 318 -8.05 8.24 -5.33
N ILE A 319 -8.88 8.84 -6.18
CA ILE A 319 -10.35 8.91 -6.03
C ILE A 319 -11.12 8.13 -7.10
N ARG A 320 -10.48 7.80 -8.24
CA ARG A 320 -11.08 6.94 -9.28
C ARG A 320 -10.03 6.11 -10.04
N LEU A 321 -10.40 4.89 -10.43
CA LEU A 321 -9.70 4.08 -11.45
C LEU A 321 -10.71 3.18 -12.18
N GLY A 322 -10.91 3.44 -13.48
CA GLY A 322 -11.99 2.77 -14.22
C GLY A 322 -13.33 3.00 -13.51
N ASP A 323 -14.12 1.95 -13.32
CA ASP A 323 -15.42 2.05 -12.64
C ASP A 323 -15.34 1.91 -11.11
N THR A 324 -14.12 2.03 -10.57
CA THR A 324 -13.90 2.04 -9.12
C THR A 324 -13.73 3.46 -8.62
N PHE A 325 -14.56 3.83 -7.65
CA PHE A 325 -14.44 5.07 -6.89
C PHE A 325 -13.80 4.77 -5.55
N PHE A 326 -12.92 5.65 -5.10
CA PHE A 326 -12.15 5.51 -3.85
C PHE A 326 -12.46 6.68 -2.93
N ARG A 327 -12.54 6.40 -1.63
CA ARG A 327 -12.77 7.40 -0.58
C ARG A 327 -11.64 7.29 0.44
N ASN A 328 -10.93 8.39 0.63
CA ASN A 328 -9.84 8.49 1.60
C ASN A 328 -10.36 9.11 2.90
N GLY A 329 -9.87 8.60 4.02
CA GLY A 329 -10.11 9.15 5.36
C GLY A 329 -8.78 9.38 6.07
N PRO A 330 -8.81 9.81 7.35
CA PRO A 330 -7.59 10.16 8.07
C PRO A 330 -6.50 9.06 8.12
N PRO A 331 -6.83 7.76 8.31
CA PRO A 331 -5.83 6.69 8.28
C PRO A 331 -5.53 6.15 6.86
N GLY A 332 -5.93 6.86 5.80
CA GLY A 332 -5.72 6.49 4.40
C GLY A 332 -6.99 6.02 3.68
N LEU A 333 -6.83 5.18 2.66
CA LEU A 333 -7.95 4.66 1.85
C LEU A 333 -8.96 3.91 2.73
N SER A 334 -10.14 4.49 2.91
CA SER A 334 -11.17 4.03 3.86
C SER A 334 -12.30 3.27 3.20
N ALA A 335 -12.57 3.49 1.92
CA ALA A 335 -13.54 2.68 1.18
C ALA A 335 -13.33 2.73 -0.33
N LYS A 336 -13.95 1.77 -1.03
CA LYS A 336 -14.14 1.82 -2.47
C LYS A 336 -15.54 1.36 -2.88
N THR A 337 -16.01 1.86 -4.01
CA THR A 337 -17.19 1.34 -4.70
C THR A 337 -16.80 0.85 -6.09
N THR A 338 -17.15 -0.39 -6.43
CA THR A 338 -17.01 -0.91 -7.80
C THR A 338 -18.35 -1.52 -8.21
N GLY A 339 -18.91 -1.07 -9.34
CA GLY A 339 -20.19 -1.59 -9.83
C GLY A 339 -21.34 -1.46 -8.82
N GLY A 340 -21.35 -0.38 -8.03
CA GLY A 340 -22.35 -0.14 -6.98
C GLY A 340 -22.18 -0.96 -5.69
N VAL A 341 -21.12 -1.77 -5.58
CA VAL A 341 -20.81 -2.52 -4.35
C VAL A 341 -19.74 -1.79 -3.55
N ASP A 342 -20.09 -1.42 -2.32
CA ASP A 342 -19.17 -0.80 -1.37
C ASP A 342 -18.33 -1.84 -0.61
N MET A 343 -17.08 -1.45 -0.37
CA MET A 343 -16.11 -2.16 0.44
C MET A 343 -15.36 -1.14 1.28
N SER A 344 -15.59 -1.17 2.60
CA SER A 344 -14.90 -0.33 3.58
C SER A 344 -13.62 -1.01 4.05
N PHE A 345 -12.67 -0.22 4.56
CA PHE A 345 -11.39 -0.66 5.07
C PHE A 345 -11.07 0.08 6.36
N ASN A 346 -11.15 -0.66 7.47
CA ASN A 346 -10.84 -0.13 8.79
C ASN A 346 -9.40 -0.48 9.17
N ARG A 347 -8.75 0.44 9.88
CA ARG A 347 -7.33 0.36 10.23
C ARG A 347 -7.08 0.75 11.68
N GLU A 348 -5.96 0.29 12.21
CA GLU A 348 -5.33 0.88 13.40
C GLU A 348 -4.81 2.29 13.07
N PRO A 349 -4.54 3.16 14.08
CA PRO A 349 -3.94 4.48 13.86
C PRO A 349 -2.63 4.44 13.06
N GLY A 350 -1.82 3.39 13.25
CA GLY A 350 -0.57 3.14 12.52
C GLY A 350 -0.77 2.57 11.11
N GLY A 351 -2.00 2.50 10.59
CA GLY A 351 -2.30 2.07 9.23
C GLY A 351 -2.50 0.55 9.05
N THR A 352 -2.18 -0.28 10.04
CA THR A 352 -2.40 -1.74 9.98
C THR A 352 -3.88 -2.06 9.71
N LEU A 353 -4.13 -2.98 8.76
CA LEU A 353 -5.48 -3.39 8.37
C LEU A 353 -6.18 -4.18 9.47
N ASN A 354 -7.44 -3.83 9.74
CA ASN A 354 -8.25 -4.44 10.78
C ASN A 354 -9.44 -5.22 10.19
N SER A 355 -10.39 -4.52 9.56
CA SER A 355 -11.61 -5.15 9.00
C SER A 355 -12.01 -4.59 7.65
N MET A 356 -12.84 -5.36 6.93
CA MET A 356 -13.36 -5.05 5.61
C MET A 356 -14.85 -5.38 5.53
N PRO A 357 -15.73 -4.44 5.87
CA PRO A 357 -17.16 -4.54 5.61
C PRO A 357 -17.44 -4.47 4.10
N THR A 358 -18.18 -5.44 3.55
CA THR A 358 -18.66 -5.41 2.16
C THR A 358 -19.84 -6.35 1.95
N GLY A 359 -20.78 -5.96 1.08
CA GLY A 359 -21.93 -6.81 0.73
C GLY A 359 -22.78 -7.25 1.92
N GLY A 360 -22.89 -6.41 2.96
CA GLY A 360 -23.62 -6.71 4.20
C GLY A 360 -22.92 -7.68 5.15
N LYS A 361 -21.65 -8.04 4.89
CA LYS A 361 -20.83 -8.88 5.76
C LYS A 361 -19.60 -8.12 6.24
N SER A 362 -19.06 -8.50 7.40
CA SER A 362 -17.75 -8.02 7.86
C SER A 362 -16.73 -9.14 7.75
N TYR A 363 -15.55 -8.78 7.26
CA TYR A 363 -14.40 -9.66 7.21
C TYR A 363 -13.24 -9.04 7.99
N TYR A 364 -12.34 -9.87 8.51
CA TYR A 364 -11.31 -9.45 9.47
C TYR A 364 -9.94 -9.86 8.96
N TYR A 365 -9.04 -8.89 8.83
CA TYR A 365 -7.69 -9.11 8.34
C TYR A 365 -6.83 -9.77 9.42
N LEU A 366 -6.02 -10.72 8.99
CA LEU A 366 -4.90 -11.24 9.76
C LEU A 366 -3.64 -10.88 8.99
N THR A 367 -2.73 -10.14 9.62
CA THR A 367 -1.48 -9.72 9.01
C THR A 367 -0.28 -10.37 9.68
N ASP A 368 0.84 -10.45 8.96
CA ASP A 368 2.14 -10.71 9.56
C ASP A 368 2.74 -9.42 10.16
N ALA A 369 3.98 -9.53 10.65
CA ALA A 369 4.69 -8.46 11.36
C ALA A 369 4.97 -7.22 10.52
N ILE A 370 5.04 -7.37 9.19
CA ILE A 370 5.27 -6.25 8.27
C ILE A 370 3.97 -5.74 7.64
N GLY A 371 2.81 -6.20 8.14
CA GLY A 371 1.49 -5.79 7.65
C GLY A 371 1.02 -6.54 6.41
N SER A 372 1.71 -7.60 5.97
CA SER A 372 1.21 -8.40 4.84
C SER A 372 -0.02 -9.18 5.26
N VAL A 373 -1.09 -9.12 4.47
CA VAL A 373 -2.31 -9.90 4.71
C VAL A 373 -2.01 -11.37 4.49
N VAL A 374 -2.05 -12.19 5.55
CA VAL A 374 -1.83 -13.65 5.51
C VAL A 374 -3.14 -14.44 5.50
N ALA A 375 -4.23 -13.87 6.02
CA ALA A 375 -5.56 -14.47 5.94
C ALA A 375 -6.68 -13.42 6.09
N LEU A 376 -7.89 -13.83 5.71
CA LEU A 376 -9.13 -13.09 5.95
C LEU A 376 -10.14 -14.04 6.62
N ALA A 377 -10.68 -13.64 7.76
CA ALA A 377 -11.74 -14.36 8.47
C ALA A 377 -13.11 -13.72 8.25
N ASP A 378 -14.18 -14.52 8.24
CA ASP A 378 -15.56 -14.03 8.28
C ASP A 378 -16.07 -13.80 9.71
N ASP A 379 -17.33 -13.42 9.87
CA ASP A 379 -18.01 -13.16 11.14
C ASP A 379 -18.15 -14.37 12.06
N THR A 380 -17.99 -15.59 11.51
CA THR A 380 -17.96 -16.83 12.30
C THR A 380 -16.55 -17.17 12.80
N GLY A 381 -15.52 -16.48 12.30
CA GLY A 381 -14.11 -16.79 12.49
C GLY A 381 -13.56 -17.79 11.48
N ALA A 382 -14.36 -18.23 10.50
CA ALA A 382 -13.89 -19.10 9.44
C ALA A 382 -13.00 -18.32 8.48
N LYS A 383 -11.86 -18.89 8.12
CA LYS A 383 -10.92 -18.28 7.17
C LYS A 383 -11.40 -18.50 5.75
N VAL A 384 -11.81 -17.41 5.10
CA VAL A 384 -12.29 -17.41 3.72
C VAL A 384 -11.16 -17.20 2.71
N ASN A 385 -10.07 -16.54 3.12
CA ASN A 385 -8.87 -16.38 2.31
C ASN A 385 -7.60 -16.72 3.09
N THR A 386 -6.57 -17.20 2.38
CA THR A 386 -5.20 -17.36 2.89
C THR A 386 -4.20 -16.95 1.82
N TYR A 387 -3.11 -16.31 2.20
CA TYR A 387 -2.11 -15.78 1.27
C TYR A 387 -0.70 -16.18 1.67
N SER A 388 0.17 -16.32 0.67
CA SER A 388 1.60 -16.55 0.85
C SER A 388 2.38 -15.74 -0.17
N TYR A 389 3.47 -15.11 0.23
CA TYR A 389 4.28 -14.23 -0.60
C TYR A 389 5.73 -14.70 -0.72
N SER A 390 6.40 -14.31 -1.80
CA SER A 390 7.85 -14.22 -1.84
C SER A 390 8.34 -13.07 -0.96
N PRO A 391 9.64 -13.00 -0.65
CA PRO A 391 10.22 -11.86 0.07
C PRO A 391 9.95 -10.50 -0.60
N ARG A 392 9.70 -10.49 -1.92
CA ARG A 392 9.36 -9.29 -2.70
C ARG A 392 7.86 -9.14 -2.96
N GLY A 393 7.01 -9.86 -2.24
CA GLY A 393 5.55 -9.70 -2.38
C GLY A 393 4.92 -10.41 -3.58
N VAL A 394 5.65 -11.27 -4.30
CA VAL A 394 5.05 -12.11 -5.36
C VAL A 394 4.17 -13.17 -4.69
N THR A 395 2.88 -13.17 -5.00
CA THR A 395 1.95 -14.18 -4.47
C THR A 395 2.35 -15.59 -4.92
N ARG A 396 2.35 -16.54 -3.99
CA ARG A 396 2.69 -17.95 -4.21
C ARG A 396 1.43 -18.79 -4.39
N ALA A 397 1.61 -19.95 -5.01
CA ALA A 397 0.52 -20.88 -5.40
C ALA A 397 -0.38 -21.36 -4.24
N ALA A 398 0.10 -21.30 -3.00
CA ALA A 398 -0.66 -21.72 -1.81
C ALA A 398 -1.61 -20.64 -1.28
N THR A 399 -2.16 -19.82 -2.17
CA THR A 399 -3.12 -18.77 -1.86
C THR A 399 -4.52 -19.26 -2.17
N THR A 400 -5.47 -19.05 -1.25
CA THR A 400 -6.90 -19.29 -1.48
C THR A 400 -7.65 -17.97 -1.33
N GLU A 401 -8.58 -17.70 -2.25
CA GLU A 401 -9.39 -16.49 -2.22
C GLU A 401 -10.83 -16.83 -2.58
N GLN A 402 -11.71 -16.79 -1.57
CA GLN A 402 -13.16 -16.94 -1.75
C GLN A 402 -13.84 -15.57 -1.82
N VAL A 403 -13.28 -14.57 -1.13
CA VAL A 403 -13.81 -13.21 -1.07
C VAL A 403 -12.79 -12.26 -1.67
N PRO A 404 -13.08 -11.62 -2.82
CA PRO A 404 -12.16 -10.65 -3.41
C PRO A 404 -11.86 -9.50 -2.46
N GLN A 405 -10.59 -9.18 -2.29
CA GLN A 405 -10.11 -8.04 -1.50
C GLN A 405 -8.81 -7.53 -2.12
N PRO A 406 -8.41 -6.24 -1.99
CA PRO A 406 -7.27 -5.70 -2.72
C PRO A 406 -5.93 -5.68 -1.95
N TYR A 407 -5.93 -5.66 -0.62
CA TYR A 407 -4.70 -5.52 0.17
C TYR A 407 -3.91 -6.82 0.30
N ARG A 408 -2.58 -6.75 0.21
CA ARG A 408 -1.72 -7.94 0.15
C ARG A 408 -0.42 -7.73 0.93
N PHE A 409 0.72 -7.80 0.25
CA PHE A 409 2.05 -7.68 0.80
C PHE A 409 2.24 -6.30 1.44
N ALA A 410 2.76 -6.29 2.68
CA ALA A 410 3.01 -5.10 3.50
C ALA A 410 1.89 -4.04 3.49
N GLY A 411 0.62 -4.45 3.44
CA GLY A 411 -0.52 -3.52 3.41
C GLY A 411 -0.73 -2.78 2.08
N GLY A 412 0.02 -3.12 1.03
CA GLY A 412 -0.11 -2.51 -0.30
C GLY A 412 -1.41 -2.88 -1.00
N TYR A 413 -2.06 -1.90 -1.65
CA TYR A 413 -3.29 -2.12 -2.41
C TYR A 413 -2.95 -2.69 -3.79
N ARG A 414 -3.33 -3.94 -4.07
CA ARG A 414 -3.14 -4.57 -5.37
C ARG A 414 -4.25 -4.19 -6.33
N ASP A 415 -3.88 -3.55 -7.43
CA ASP A 415 -4.82 -3.28 -8.51
C ASP A 415 -4.90 -4.46 -9.52
N PRO A 416 -5.83 -4.42 -10.50
CA PRO A 416 -5.97 -5.49 -11.50
C PRO A 416 -4.73 -5.70 -12.37
N THR A 417 -3.87 -4.69 -12.44
CA THR A 417 -2.62 -4.72 -13.20
C THR A 417 -1.57 -5.58 -12.51
N GLY A 418 -1.80 -5.91 -11.24
CA GLY A 418 -0.95 -6.73 -10.41
C GLY A 418 0.11 -5.97 -9.62
N LEU A 419 0.15 -4.64 -9.75
CA LEU A 419 1.01 -3.76 -8.98
C LEU A 419 0.40 -3.45 -7.61
N TYR A 420 1.26 -3.17 -6.65
CA TYR A 420 0.88 -2.67 -5.33
C TYR A 420 0.99 -1.15 -5.29
N HIS A 421 -0.04 -0.47 -4.82
CA HIS A 421 -0.02 0.96 -4.54
C HIS A 421 0.29 1.17 -3.05
N TYR A 422 1.42 1.80 -2.76
CA TYR A 422 1.85 2.24 -1.43
C TYR A 422 1.83 3.77 -1.42
N GLU A 423 0.63 4.34 -1.43
CA GLU A 423 0.37 5.80 -1.42
C GLU A 423 1.07 6.59 -2.53
N ALA A 424 2.36 6.93 -2.39
CA ALA A 424 3.07 7.75 -3.34
C ALA A 424 3.50 7.00 -4.62
N ARG A 425 3.66 5.67 -4.59
CA ARG A 425 4.25 4.91 -5.70
C ARG A 425 3.58 3.56 -5.94
N TYR A 426 3.72 3.07 -7.17
CA TYR A 426 3.35 1.70 -7.53
C TYR A 426 4.57 0.80 -7.56
N TYR A 427 4.49 -0.29 -6.82
CA TYR A 427 5.50 -1.32 -6.68
C TYR A 427 5.15 -2.54 -7.54
N ASP A 428 6.11 -3.02 -8.33
CA ASP A 428 6.01 -4.27 -9.08
C ASP A 428 6.74 -5.39 -8.33
N PRO A 429 6.01 -6.36 -7.74
CA PRO A 429 6.63 -7.44 -6.98
C PRO A 429 7.47 -8.39 -7.84
N ASN A 430 7.22 -8.47 -9.15
CA ASN A 430 7.96 -9.39 -10.03
C ASN A 430 9.39 -8.93 -10.26
N ILE A 431 9.66 -7.65 -10.07
CA ILE A 431 11.00 -7.07 -10.13
C ILE A 431 11.51 -6.52 -8.82
N GLY A 432 10.64 -6.36 -7.82
CA GLY A 432 11.07 -5.90 -6.50
C GLY A 432 11.33 -4.40 -6.44
N ARG A 433 10.66 -3.58 -7.25
CA ARG A 433 10.88 -2.12 -7.28
C ARG A 433 9.66 -1.31 -7.69
N PHE A 434 9.71 -0.02 -7.38
CA PHE A 434 8.75 0.97 -7.84
C PHE A 434 8.88 1.25 -9.34
N ASN A 435 7.77 1.62 -9.98
CA ASN A 435 7.69 1.91 -11.41
C ASN A 435 7.92 3.40 -11.76
N SER A 436 8.20 4.21 -10.75
CA SER A 436 8.37 5.65 -10.80
C SER A 436 9.37 6.06 -9.73
N PRO A 437 10.12 7.15 -9.95
CA PRO A 437 11.09 7.62 -8.98
C PRO A 437 10.40 8.10 -7.69
N ASP A 438 11.10 7.96 -6.57
CA ASP A 438 10.80 8.57 -5.28
C ASP A 438 10.60 10.09 -5.48
N PRO A 439 9.37 10.61 -5.28
CA PRO A 439 9.12 12.03 -5.44
C PRO A 439 9.74 12.88 -4.32
N SER A 440 10.12 12.29 -3.18
CA SER A 440 10.76 13.01 -2.07
C SER A 440 12.27 13.23 -2.30
N GLY A 441 12.89 12.39 -3.13
CA GLY A 441 14.33 12.41 -3.39
C GLY A 441 15.19 11.96 -2.21
N GLN A 442 14.60 11.31 -1.20
CA GLN A 442 15.29 10.89 0.02
C GLN A 442 16.03 9.56 -0.17
N GLU A 443 15.60 8.73 -1.12
CA GLU A 443 16.25 7.46 -1.43
C GLU A 443 17.47 7.61 -2.36
N LYS A 444 18.58 6.93 -2.02
CA LYS A 444 19.80 6.88 -2.86
C LYS A 444 19.54 6.30 -4.26
N SER A 445 18.62 5.36 -4.37
CA SER A 445 18.17 4.80 -5.63
C SER A 445 16.65 4.93 -5.71
N PRO A 446 16.13 5.83 -6.57
CA PRO A 446 14.75 6.32 -6.45
C PRO A 446 13.67 5.29 -6.82
N TYR A 447 14.06 4.08 -7.21
CA TYR A 447 13.12 3.02 -7.60
C TYR A 447 13.09 1.87 -6.61
N LEU A 448 13.98 1.78 -5.62
CA LEU A 448 14.05 0.61 -4.75
C LEU A 448 12.86 0.57 -3.80
N TYR A 449 12.29 -0.62 -3.62
CA TYR A 449 11.41 -0.87 -2.49
C TYR A 449 12.27 -1.32 -1.32
N ALA A 450 12.11 -0.68 -0.17
CA ALA A 450 12.74 -1.09 1.08
C ALA A 450 14.28 -1.23 0.96
N GLU A 451 14.93 -0.37 0.16
CA GLU A 451 16.37 -0.43 -0.15
C GLU A 451 16.87 -1.81 -0.66
N ASP A 452 16.02 -2.55 -1.38
CA ASP A 452 16.27 -3.93 -1.84
C ASP A 452 16.40 -4.98 -0.73
N ASP A 453 15.98 -4.62 0.49
CA ASP A 453 15.91 -5.49 1.67
C ASP A 453 14.47 -5.60 2.23
N PRO A 454 13.53 -6.15 1.45
CA PRO A 454 12.12 -6.25 1.82
C PRO A 454 11.84 -7.29 2.92
N VAL A 455 12.88 -7.96 3.42
CA VAL A 455 12.77 -8.89 4.55
C VAL A 455 12.99 -8.15 5.86
N ASN A 456 13.94 -7.20 5.90
CA ASN A 456 14.28 -6.46 7.10
C ASN A 456 13.66 -5.05 7.13
N ARG A 457 13.03 -4.62 6.04
CA ARG A 457 12.50 -3.27 5.88
C ARG A 457 11.18 -3.27 5.12
N ILE A 458 10.38 -2.25 5.36
CA ILE A 458 9.23 -1.95 4.51
C ILE A 458 9.16 -0.46 4.17
N ASP A 459 8.49 -0.15 3.07
CA ASP A 459 8.10 1.21 2.68
C ASP A 459 6.56 1.28 2.56
N PRO A 460 5.86 1.66 3.65
CA PRO A 460 4.39 1.76 3.66
C PRO A 460 3.87 2.96 2.85
N SER A 461 4.69 4.01 2.75
CA SER A 461 4.32 5.32 2.17
C SER A 461 4.69 5.47 0.70
N GLY A 462 5.57 4.60 0.20
CA GLY A 462 6.22 4.81 -1.08
C GLY A 462 7.13 6.03 -1.08
N LEU A 463 7.63 6.51 0.06
CA LEU A 463 8.50 7.70 0.16
C LEU A 463 9.77 7.43 0.97
N LEU A 464 9.76 6.41 1.82
CA LEU A 464 10.82 6.15 2.80
C LEU A 464 10.86 4.68 3.20
N SER A 465 12.05 4.07 3.20
CA SER A 465 12.25 2.78 3.85
C SER A 465 12.40 2.98 5.36
N PHE A 466 11.55 2.33 6.14
CA PHE A 466 11.76 2.20 7.57
C PHE A 466 12.60 0.95 7.80
N GLY A 467 13.82 1.16 8.29
CA GLY A 467 14.62 0.09 8.88
C GLY A 467 14.24 -0.03 10.35
N ASP A 468 13.59 -1.13 10.71
CA ASP A 468 13.61 -1.75 12.05
C ASP A 468 12.57 -2.90 12.09
N VAL A 469 12.88 -4.01 11.43
CA VAL A 469 12.25 -5.31 11.72
C VAL A 469 12.85 -5.95 13.00
N THR A 470 13.90 -5.33 13.56
CA THR A 470 14.61 -5.71 14.79
C THR A 470 13.93 -5.24 16.09
N GLY A 471 12.75 -4.64 16.00
CA GLY A 471 11.97 -4.27 17.17
C GLY A 471 10.53 -3.99 16.81
N MET A 472 9.63 -4.96 16.98
CA MET A 472 8.18 -4.69 17.01
C MET A 472 7.75 -3.87 18.25
N GLY A 473 8.71 -3.22 18.94
CA GLY A 473 8.45 -2.14 19.89
C GLY A 473 8.23 -0.79 19.19
N ASP A 474 8.82 -0.57 18.01
CA ASP A 474 8.70 0.72 17.32
C ASP A 474 7.50 0.83 16.38
N TRP A 475 6.79 -0.26 16.08
CA TRP A 475 5.43 -0.15 15.56
C TRP A 475 4.43 0.31 16.64
N ALA A 476 4.76 0.10 17.92
CA ALA A 476 3.97 0.55 19.05
C ALA A 476 4.31 2.00 19.46
N MET A 477 5.58 2.42 19.32
CA MET A 477 6.04 3.78 19.64
C MET A 477 6.05 4.75 18.44
N THR A 478 6.18 4.28 17.19
CA THR A 478 6.13 5.13 15.98
C THR A 478 4.70 5.27 15.42
N GLY A 479 3.69 4.92 16.23
CA GLY A 479 2.30 5.31 15.98
C GLY A 479 2.03 6.81 16.18
N CYS A 480 3.05 7.59 16.58
CA CYS A 480 2.85 8.99 16.99
C CYS A 480 3.66 10.06 16.23
N SER A 481 4.54 9.72 15.30
CA SER A 481 5.46 10.72 14.72
C SER A 481 5.36 10.96 13.21
N VAL A 482 4.59 10.17 12.44
CA VAL A 482 4.56 10.35 10.97
C VAL A 482 3.20 10.77 10.40
N VAL A 483 2.09 10.57 11.11
CA VAL A 483 0.77 11.06 10.63
C VAL A 483 0.59 12.57 10.89
N ALA A 484 1.27 13.12 11.90
CA ALA A 484 1.18 14.56 12.22
C ALA A 484 2.05 15.46 11.31
N ALA A 485 3.09 14.92 10.65
CA ALA A 485 3.98 15.73 9.80
C ALA A 485 3.44 15.91 8.36
N GLY A 486 2.58 15.00 7.88
CA GLY A 486 2.02 15.03 6.52
C GLY A 486 0.93 16.09 6.30
N TYR A 487 0.22 16.51 7.34
CA TYR A 487 -0.86 17.53 7.22
C TYR A 487 -0.44 18.94 7.63
N ALA A 488 0.77 19.14 8.19
CA ALA A 488 1.26 20.45 8.61
C ALA A 488 2.13 21.18 7.56
N GLY A 489 2.44 20.54 6.43
CA GLY A 489 3.42 21.03 5.44
C GLY A 489 2.88 21.77 4.20
N ALA A 490 1.57 22.02 4.09
CA ALA A 490 0.98 22.65 2.90
C ALA A 490 0.33 24.03 3.16
N THR A 491 0.81 24.77 4.16
CA THR A 491 0.43 26.18 4.32
C THR A 491 1.68 27.07 4.28
N THR A 492 1.68 28.00 3.32
CA THR A 492 2.63 29.10 3.04
C THR A 492 3.71 28.84 1.98
N ALA A 493 3.27 28.84 0.71
CA ALA A 493 4.01 29.53 -0.34
C ALA A 493 3.04 30.54 -0.98
N ALA A 494 3.04 31.76 -0.44
CA ALA A 494 2.31 32.88 -1.02
C ALA A 494 2.93 33.23 -2.38
N TYR A 495 2.10 33.20 -3.43
CA TYR A 495 2.38 33.89 -4.67
C TYR A 495 2.47 35.39 -4.39
N SER A 496 3.60 35.99 -4.75
CA SER A 496 3.68 37.41 -5.13
C SER A 496 2.91 37.67 -6.41
#